data_AF-A0AB38PFJ0-F1
#
_entry.id   AF-A0AB38PFJ0-F1
#
_cell.length_a   1.000
_cell.length_b   1.000
_cell.length_c   1.000
_cell.angle_alpha   90.00
_cell.angle_beta   90.00
_cell.angle_gamma   90.00
#
_symmetry.space_group_name_H-M   'P 1'
#
loop_
_entity.id
_entity.type
_entity.pdbx_description
1 polymer ?
#
loop_
_entity_poly.entity_id
_entity_poly.type
_entity_poly.pdbx_seq_one_letter_code
_entity_poly.pdbx_strand_id
1 'polypeptide(L)'
;MNKYITRGIANRLPISLQKQLWQLVSERENEQSKELEAIDYFHIFQFNMHNDQLYIKHKQERPEYIKTHKANYSKAINLSKNVFS
;
A
#
# COMPACT_ATOMS: atom_id res chain seq x y z
N MET A 1 11.19 -13.16 -3.30
CA MET A 1 9.82 -13.48 -2.85
C MET A 1 8.86 -13.20 -4.00
N ASN A 2 7.98 -14.15 -4.34
CA ASN A 2 6.94 -13.91 -5.34
C ASN A 2 5.81 -13.10 -4.71
N LYS A 3 5.34 -12.06 -5.41
CA LYS A 3 4.28 -11.15 -4.94
C LYS A 3 2.99 -11.47 -5.69
N TYR A 4 1.92 -11.76 -4.96
CA TYR A 4 0.64 -12.17 -5.53
C TYR A 4 -0.46 -11.22 -5.09
N ILE A 5 -1.37 -10.92 -6.02
CA ILE A 5 -2.51 -10.05 -5.77
C ILE A 5 -3.78 -10.81 -6.13
N THR A 6 -4.83 -10.68 -5.31
CA THR A 6 -6.10 -11.35 -5.61
C THR A 6 -6.72 -10.75 -6.88
N ARG A 7 -7.37 -11.61 -7.69
CA ARG A 7 -7.96 -11.20 -8.97
C ARG A 7 -8.94 -10.03 -8.82
N GLY A 8 -9.71 -10.00 -7.74
CA GLY A 8 -10.67 -8.92 -7.47
C GLY A 8 -10.00 -7.55 -7.33
N ILE A 9 -8.83 -7.49 -6.71
CA ILE A 9 -8.04 -6.27 -6.59
C ILE A 9 -7.31 -5.96 -7.89
N ALA A 10 -6.72 -6.96 -8.53
CA ALA A 10 -6.00 -6.80 -9.80
C ALA A 10 -6.86 -6.15 -10.89
N ASN A 11 -8.15 -6.50 -10.94
CA ASN A 11 -9.09 -5.94 -11.91
C ASN A 11 -9.54 -4.50 -11.61
N ARG A 12 -9.34 -4.03 -10.37
CA ARG A 12 -9.79 -2.70 -9.91
C ARG A 12 -8.65 -1.70 -9.77
N LEU A 13 -7.42 -2.18 -9.62
CA LEU A 13 -6.22 -1.35 -9.53
C LEU A 13 -5.44 -1.36 -10.85
N PRO A 14 -5.13 -0.19 -11.44
CA PRO A 14 -4.14 -0.09 -12.51
C PRO A 14 -2.81 -0.73 -12.12
N ILE A 15 -2.12 -1.34 -13.09
CA ILE A 15 -0.84 -2.01 -12.85
C ILE A 15 0.23 -1.09 -12.24
N SER A 16 0.20 0.21 -12.57
CA SER A 16 1.11 1.20 -11.99
C SER A 16 0.94 1.34 -10.48
N LEU A 17 -0.31 1.34 -10.00
CA LEU A 17 -0.63 1.37 -8.58
C LEU A 17 -0.27 0.06 -7.90
N GLN A 18 -0.57 -1.09 -8.52
CA GLN A 18 -0.16 -2.38 -7.97
C GLN A 18 1.35 -2.43 -7.73
N LYS A 19 2.15 -1.97 -8.70
CA LYS A 19 3.61 -1.88 -8.56
C LYS A 19 4.02 -0.92 -7.44
N GLN A 20 3.37 0.24 -7.34
CA GLN A 20 3.66 1.21 -6.29
C GLN A 20 3.39 0.64 -4.89
N LEU A 21 2.27 -0.05 -4.69
CA LEU A 21 1.96 -0.69 -3.40
C LEU A 21 3.04 -1.71 -3.01
N TRP A 22 3.46 -2.54 -3.95
CA TRP A 22 4.53 -3.51 -3.71
C TRP A 22 5.90 -2.89 -3.43
N GLN A 23 6.15 -1.70 -3.97
CA GLN A 23 7.33 -0.93 -3.65
C GLN A 23 7.24 -0.41 -2.20
N LEU A 24 6.11 0.16 -1.78
CA LEU A 24 5.90 0.63 -0.40
C LEU A 24 6.03 -0.49 0.63
N VAL A 25 5.49 -1.69 0.34
CA VAL A 25 5.69 -2.88 1.17
C VAL A 25 7.18 -3.18 1.32
N SER A 26 7.91 -3.26 0.21
CA SER A 26 9.34 -3.60 0.23
C SER A 26 10.18 -2.54 0.95
N GLU A 27 9.84 -1.26 0.81
CA GLU A 27 10.50 -0.17 1.52
C GLU A 27 10.30 -0.32 3.02
N ARG A 28 9.07 -0.58 3.47
CA ARG A 28 8.77 -0.76 4.89
C ARG A 28 9.41 -2.00 5.49
N GLU A 29 9.37 -3.14 4.79
CA GLU A 29 10.06 -4.37 5.22
C GLU A 29 11.57 -4.14 5.38
N ASN A 30 12.19 -3.37 4.48
CA ASN A 30 13.60 -3.01 4.56
C ASN A 30 13.89 -2.06 5.74
N GLU A 31 13.00 -1.13 6.06
CA GLU A 31 13.09 -0.26 7.24
C GLU A 31 13.04 -1.11 8.53
N GLN A 32 12.02 -1.96 8.68
CA GLN A 32 11.85 -2.84 9.85
C GLN A 32 13.05 -3.78 10.05
N SER A 33 13.59 -4.31 8.95
CA SER A 33 14.78 -5.18 8.99
C SER A 33 16.03 -4.46 9.48
N LYS A 34 16.22 -3.19 9.11
CA LYS A 34 17.37 -2.37 9.55
C LYS A 34 17.25 -1.97 11.01
N GLU A 35 16.04 -1.66 11.45
CA GLU A 35 15.75 -1.19 12.82
C GLU A 35 15.58 -2.34 13.83
N LEU A 36 15.74 -3.60 13.38
CA LEU A 36 15.51 -4.81 14.18
C LEU A 36 14.11 -4.83 14.82
N GLU A 37 13.14 -4.20 14.15
CA GLU A 37 11.74 -4.16 14.60
C GLU A 37 11.05 -5.50 14.34
N ALA A 38 9.99 -5.77 15.11
CA ALA A 38 9.08 -6.86 14.79
C ALA A 38 8.46 -6.63 13.40
N ILE A 39 8.40 -7.70 12.60
CA ILE A 39 7.84 -7.66 11.25
C ILE A 39 6.32 -7.84 11.34
N ASP A 40 5.57 -6.88 10.80
CA ASP A 40 4.13 -6.97 10.58
C ASP A 40 3.87 -7.21 9.10
N TYR A 41 3.43 -8.41 8.77
CA TYR A 41 3.11 -8.78 7.39
C TYR A 41 1.78 -8.19 6.91
N PHE A 42 1.02 -7.52 7.78
CA PHE A 42 -0.28 -6.99 7.45
C PHE A 42 -0.21 -5.53 7.01
N HIS A 43 -0.38 -5.29 5.70
CA HIS A 43 -0.35 -3.94 5.13
C HIS A 43 -1.77 -3.47 4.78
N ILE A 44 -2.20 -2.37 5.40
CA ILE A 44 -3.49 -1.74 5.11
C ILE A 44 -3.26 -0.51 4.23
N PHE A 45 -3.92 -0.47 3.07
CA PHE A 45 -3.86 0.67 2.16
C PHE A 45 -5.24 1.33 2.01
N GLN A 46 -5.28 2.64 2.28
CA GLN A 46 -6.48 3.46 2.10
C GLN A 46 -6.21 4.50 1.03
N PHE A 47 -7.11 4.59 0.05
CA PHE A 47 -6.99 5.49 -1.09
C PHE A 47 -7.92 6.68 -0.88
N ASN A 48 -7.40 7.90 -1.00
CA ASN A 48 -8.17 9.13 -0.85
C ASN A 48 -7.82 10.11 -1.97
N MET A 49 -8.83 10.74 -2.56
CA MET A 49 -8.63 11.84 -3.50
C MET A 49 -8.59 13.16 -2.73
N HIS A 50 -7.63 14.01 -3.05
CA HIS A 50 -7.54 15.38 -2.55
C HIS A 50 -6.97 16.28 -3.65
N ASN A 51 -7.72 17.31 -4.04
CA ASN A 51 -7.36 18.23 -5.13
C ASN A 51 -6.93 17.51 -6.43
N ASP A 52 -7.77 16.59 -6.91
CA ASP A 52 -7.51 15.75 -8.11
C ASP A 52 -6.24 14.90 -8.06
N GLN A 53 -5.62 14.80 -6.90
CA GLN A 53 -4.47 13.94 -6.65
C GLN A 53 -4.90 12.78 -5.74
N LEU A 54 -4.54 11.57 -6.15
CA LEU A 54 -4.73 10.39 -5.32
C LEU A 54 -3.59 10.27 -4.31
N TYR A 55 -3.97 9.97 -3.07
CA TYR A 55 -3.08 9.68 -1.95
C TYR A 55 -3.34 8.28 -1.40
N ILE A 56 -2.27 7.65 -0.94
CA ILE A 56 -2.25 6.30 -0.37
C ILE A 56 -1.83 6.44 1.09
N LYS A 57 -2.74 6.17 2.02
CA LYS A 57 -2.42 6.03 3.43
C LYS A 57 -2.09 4.56 3.71
N HIS A 58 -0.84 4.29 4.06
CA HIS A 58 -0.31 2.97 4.39
C HIS A 58 -0.22 2.84 5.92
N LYS A 59 -0.79 1.77 6.47
CA LYS A 59 -0.78 1.48 7.90
C LYS A 59 -0.33 0.04 8.21
N GLN A 60 0.28 -0.13 9.38
CA GLN A 60 0.52 -1.42 10.07
C GLN A 60 0.15 -1.26 11.56
N GLU A 61 -0.12 -2.36 12.25
CA GLU A 61 -0.51 -2.32 13.66
C GLU A 61 0.68 -2.48 14.61
N ARG A 62 1.68 -3.31 14.28
CA ARG A 62 2.78 -3.64 15.23
C ARG A 62 4.18 -3.76 14.59
N PRO A 63 5.05 -2.76 14.72
CA PRO A 63 4.85 -1.49 15.42
C PRO A 63 3.82 -0.62 14.71
N GLU A 64 3.23 0.33 15.45
CA GLU A 64 2.29 1.28 14.86
C GLU A 64 3.02 2.09 13.78
N TYR A 65 2.51 2.01 12.56
CA TYR A 65 3.05 2.72 11.43
C TYR A 65 1.91 3.33 10.64
N ILE A 66 2.03 4.63 10.32
CA ILE A 66 1.09 5.35 9.47
C ILE A 66 1.88 6.33 8.61
N LYS A 67 1.82 6.17 7.29
CA LYS A 67 2.44 7.09 6.33
C LYS A 67 1.50 7.37 5.16
N THR A 68 1.52 8.61 4.68
CA THR A 68 0.73 9.03 3.52
C THR A 68 1.66 9.29 2.35
N HIS A 69 1.38 8.65 1.21
CA HIS A 69 2.17 8.72 -0.01
C HIS A 69 1.34 9.32 -1.13
N LYS A 70 1.99 10.08 -2.01
CA LYS A 70 1.38 10.51 -3.26
C LYS A 70 1.32 9.32 -4.22
N ALA A 71 0.16 9.07 -4.82
CA ALA A 71 0.04 8.01 -5.81
C ALA A 71 0.59 8.44 -7.17
N ASN A 72 1.21 7.49 -7.88
CA ASN A 72 1.60 7.65 -9.28
C ASN A 72 0.40 7.39 -10.22
N TYR A 73 -0.74 7.96 -9.84
CA TYR A 73 -2.03 7.83 -10.52
C TYR A 73 -2.92 8.99 -10.10
N SER A 74 -3.71 9.55 -11.01
CA SER A 74 -4.52 10.76 -10.77
C SER A 74 -6.02 10.52 -10.83
N LYS A 75 -6.48 9.33 -11.24
CA LYS A 75 -7.92 9.06 -11.32
C LYS A 75 -8.43 8.50 -9.99
N ALA A 76 -9.68 8.79 -9.69
CA ALA A 76 -10.37 8.21 -8.56
C ALA A 76 -10.41 6.68 -8.70
N ILE A 77 -10.21 5.98 -7.59
CA ILE A 77 -10.34 4.54 -7.51
C ILE A 77 -11.57 4.22 -6.68
N ASN A 78 -12.48 3.44 -7.25
CA ASN A 78 -13.68 3.01 -6.55
C ASN A 78 -13.39 1.69 -5.81
N LEU A 79 -12.78 1.81 -4.63
CA LEU A 79 -12.40 0.69 -3.76
C LEU A 79 -12.79 0.99 -2.31
N SER A 80 -13.62 0.13 -1.72
CA SER A 80 -13.71 0.03 -0.26
C SER A 80 -12.37 -0.47 0.31
N LYS A 81 -12.00 -0.07 1.54
CA LYS A 81 -10.72 -0.39 2.22
C LYS A 81 -10.19 -1.79 1.85
N ASN A 82 -8.91 -1.87 1.47
CA ASN A 82 -8.29 -3.15 1.10
C ASN A 82 -7.09 -3.46 1.99
N VAL A 83 -6.94 -4.75 2.22
CA VAL A 83 -5.88 -5.38 2.99
C VAL A 83 -4.99 -6.13 2.01
N PHE A 84 -3.68 -5.98 2.16
CA PHE A 84 -2.69 -6.74 1.42
C PHE A 84 -1.87 -7.53 2.45
N SER A 85 -1.75 -8.84 2.22
CA SER A 85 -1.00 -9.81 3.01
C SER A 85 -0.12 -10.62 2.10
#